data_AF-A0AAD1VJS8-F1
#
_entry.id   AF-A0AAD1VJS8-F1
#
_cell.length_a   1.000
_cell.length_b   1.000
_cell.length_c   1.000
_cell.angle_alpha   90.00
_cell.angle_beta   90.00
_cell.angle_gamma   90.00
#
_symmetry.space_group_name_H-M   'P 1'
#
loop_
_entity.id
_entity.type
_entity.pdbx_description
1 polymer ?
#
loop_
_entity_poly.entity_id
_entity_poly.type
_entity_poly.pdbx_seq_one_letter_code
_entity_poly.pdbx_strand_id
1 'polypeptide(L)'
;MEPLAIAQQCLTEREKRARIDLVHDELERELIKEVEVIQGVMALLERTLEQITEQIRLSRSAKYSLEKDVADKFQAIKLDNHCSTLHNNTPDIHYTDNVVRIQGNSVTPNEWEDFTNQNIVKAEKQRNNALALRALIDSILSETAGDMRKQCDSVNFALKIRVNETKDAKNKLEVHLAKVMDEISSQEKNIEHLKKAISDKEGPIKVAQTRLETRTLRPNVELCHDPVQYRLLNEVQELTTNVERLRETLRLAEIELKGLIRNQLSLEEEIKVKENTLYIDEVMCMQMREAISINDL
;
A
#
# COMPACT_ATOMS: atom_id res chain seq x y z
N MET A 1 -15.66 -4.00 -2.59
CA MET A 1 -14.87 -4.55 -1.48
C MET A 1 -14.69 -3.43 -0.48
N GLU A 2 -14.79 -3.70 0.83
CA GLU A 2 -14.67 -2.66 1.86
C GLU A 2 -13.27 -2.02 1.82
N PRO A 3 -13.13 -0.69 2.04
CA PRO A 3 -11.84 0.01 1.98
C PRO A 3 -10.74 -0.62 2.83
N LEU A 4 -11.08 -1.12 4.03
CA LEU A 4 -10.14 -1.82 4.91
C LEU A 4 -9.56 -3.09 4.28
N ALA A 5 -10.42 -3.90 3.65
CA ALA A 5 -10.01 -5.13 2.99
C ALA A 5 -9.14 -4.84 1.77
N ILE A 6 -9.42 -3.75 1.03
CA ILE A 6 -8.59 -3.31 -0.09
C ILE A 6 -7.20 -2.91 0.40
N ALA A 7 -7.09 -2.09 1.46
CA ALA A 7 -5.80 -1.67 2.02
C ALA A 7 -4.97 -2.88 2.50
N GLN A 8 -5.60 -3.83 3.19
CA GLN A 8 -4.96 -5.07 3.62
C GLN A 8 -4.53 -5.95 2.45
N GLN A 9 -5.38 -6.09 1.42
CA GLN A 9 -5.04 -6.87 0.23
C GLN A 9 -3.88 -6.23 -0.54
N CYS A 10 -3.83 -4.91 -0.66
CA CYS A 10 -2.68 -4.19 -1.24
C CYS A 10 -1.38 -4.52 -0.48
N LEU A 11 -1.41 -4.56 0.86
CA LEU A 11 -0.26 -4.96 1.66
C LEU A 11 0.16 -6.41 1.35
N THR A 12 -0.80 -7.35 1.34
CA THR A 12 -0.52 -8.76 1.02
C THR A 12 0.01 -8.97 -0.40
N GLU A 13 -0.51 -8.24 -1.40
CA GLU A 13 0.04 -8.30 -2.76
C GLU A 13 1.47 -7.76 -2.80
N ARG A 14 1.77 -6.71 -2.04
CA ARG A 14 3.11 -6.10 -1.98
C ARG A 14 4.17 -6.95 -1.27
N GLU A 15 3.77 -7.90 -0.42
CA GLU A 15 4.66 -8.93 0.12
C GLU A 15 5.19 -9.89 -0.98
N LYS A 16 4.54 -9.95 -2.14
CA LYS A 16 4.98 -10.75 -3.30
C LYS A 16 6.03 -10.05 -4.16
N ARG A 17 6.44 -8.82 -3.81
CA ARG A 17 7.62 -8.17 -4.41
C ARG A 17 8.87 -8.98 -4.08
N ALA A 18 9.87 -8.89 -4.95
CA ALA A 18 11.05 -9.75 -4.86
C ALA A 18 12.33 -8.94 -4.66
N ARG A 19 13.30 -9.56 -3.98
CA ARG A 19 14.67 -9.06 -3.83
C ARG A 19 14.71 -7.65 -3.26
N ILE A 20 15.44 -6.74 -3.92
CA ILE A 20 15.65 -5.36 -3.49
C ILE A 20 14.36 -4.53 -3.50
N ASP A 21 13.31 -4.99 -4.18
CA ASP A 21 12.02 -4.30 -4.23
C ASP A 21 11.08 -4.70 -3.07
N LEU A 22 11.41 -5.76 -2.32
CA LEU A 22 10.71 -6.09 -1.08
C LEU A 22 11.24 -5.20 0.04
N VAL A 23 10.69 -3.99 0.12
CA VAL A 23 11.11 -2.96 1.07
C VAL A 23 9.91 -2.22 1.64
N HIS A 24 10.01 -1.85 2.93
CA HIS A 24 9.11 -0.89 3.58
C HIS A 24 9.39 0.52 3.08
N ASP A 25 8.74 0.88 1.98
CA ASP A 25 8.78 2.22 1.39
C ASP A 25 7.63 3.11 1.91
N GLU A 26 7.55 4.33 1.38
CA GLU A 26 6.52 5.29 1.78
C GLU A 26 5.09 4.80 1.53
N LEU A 27 4.86 4.08 0.43
CA LEU A 27 3.54 3.54 0.11
C LEU A 27 3.13 2.49 1.14
N GLU A 28 4.04 1.61 1.55
CA GLU A 28 3.73 0.62 2.58
C GLU A 28 3.39 1.28 3.93
N ARG A 29 4.12 2.34 4.31
CA ARG A 29 3.80 3.14 5.51
C ARG A 29 2.42 3.78 5.42
N GLU A 30 2.07 4.38 4.30
CA GLU A 30 0.78 5.03 4.13
C GLU A 30 -0.37 4.02 4.08
N LEU A 31 -0.16 2.82 3.52
CA LEU A 31 -1.15 1.71 3.54
C LEU A 31 -1.40 1.20 4.97
N ILE A 32 -0.34 0.99 5.76
CA ILE A 32 -0.48 0.60 7.18
C ILE A 32 -1.27 1.65 7.94
N LYS A 33 -0.92 2.93 7.74
CA LYS A 33 -1.62 4.04 8.37
C LYS A 33 -3.09 4.14 7.92
N GLU A 34 -3.40 3.83 6.66
CA GLU A 34 -4.79 3.74 6.18
C GLU A 34 -5.58 2.65 6.92
N VAL A 35 -4.99 1.47 7.14
CA VAL A 35 -5.59 0.41 7.97
C VAL A 35 -5.86 0.91 9.39
N GLU A 36 -4.87 1.56 10.02
CA GLU A 36 -5.00 2.11 11.38
C GLU A 36 -6.10 3.17 11.47
N VAL A 37 -6.17 4.10 10.51
CA VAL A 37 -7.19 5.15 10.45
C VAL A 37 -8.57 4.53 10.32
N ILE A 38 -8.78 3.59 9.38
CA ILE A 38 -10.09 2.97 9.18
C ILE A 38 -10.54 2.21 10.42
N GLN A 39 -9.64 1.44 11.06
CA GLN A 39 -9.95 0.73 12.30
C GLN A 39 -10.27 1.69 13.46
N GLY A 40 -9.53 2.80 13.57
CA GLY A 40 -9.80 3.85 14.55
C GLY A 40 -11.17 4.49 14.36
N VAL A 41 -11.56 4.78 13.11
CA VAL A 41 -12.89 5.30 12.76
C VAL A 41 -13.98 4.29 13.12
N MET A 42 -13.82 3.01 12.76
CA MET A 42 -14.79 1.95 13.10
C MET A 42 -15.02 1.89 14.62
N ALA A 43 -13.94 1.85 15.41
CA ALA A 43 -14.03 1.81 16.87
C ALA A 43 -14.67 3.07 17.47
N LEU A 44 -14.43 4.25 16.89
CA LEU A 44 -15.06 5.50 17.32
C LEU A 44 -16.57 5.47 17.03
N LEU A 45 -16.97 5.06 15.82
CA LEU A 45 -18.37 4.97 15.42
C LEU A 45 -19.15 3.94 16.25
N GLU A 46 -18.54 2.80 16.60
CA GLU A 46 -19.13 1.82 17.51
C GLU A 46 -19.42 2.42 18.89
N ARG A 47 -18.45 3.13 19.50
CA ARG A 47 -18.66 3.82 20.78
C ARG A 47 -19.73 4.90 20.69
N THR A 48 -19.77 5.64 19.58
CA THR A 48 -20.81 6.66 19.36
C THR A 48 -22.20 6.02 19.23
N LEU A 49 -22.30 4.86 18.58
CA LEU A 49 -23.56 4.09 18.49
C LEU A 49 -24.04 3.61 19.87
N GLU A 50 -23.14 3.18 20.74
CA GLU A 50 -23.46 2.84 22.14
C GLU A 50 -24.02 4.05 22.89
N GLN A 51 -23.39 5.21 22.77
CA GLN A 51 -23.86 6.46 23.38
C GLN A 51 -25.24 6.88 22.85
N ILE A 52 -25.48 6.75 21.55
CA ILE A 52 -26.79 7.01 20.93
C ILE A 52 -27.85 6.07 21.51
N THR A 53 -27.54 4.79 21.61
CA THR A 53 -28.45 3.76 22.10
C THR A 53 -28.86 4.04 23.55
N GLU A 54 -27.89 4.39 24.40
CA GLU A 54 -28.15 4.75 25.79
C GLU A 54 -28.96 6.04 25.90
N GLN A 55 -28.65 7.07 25.09
CA GLN A 55 -29.41 8.32 25.10
C GLN A 55 -30.87 8.10 24.66
N ILE A 56 -31.13 7.24 23.66
CA ILE A 56 -32.49 6.86 23.27
C ILE A 56 -33.22 6.19 24.43
N ARG A 57 -32.56 5.28 25.16
CA ARG A 57 -33.13 4.60 26.33
C ARG A 57 -33.52 5.60 27.42
N LEU A 58 -32.64 6.54 27.75
CA LEU A 58 -32.88 7.58 28.76
C LEU A 58 -34.01 8.52 28.35
N SER A 59 -34.03 8.96 27.09
CA SER A 59 -35.13 9.81 26.57
C SER A 59 -36.47 9.08 26.59
N ARG A 60 -36.52 7.78 26.25
CA ARG A 60 -37.75 6.96 26.36
C ARG A 60 -38.22 6.83 27.80
N SER A 61 -37.31 6.62 28.75
CA SER A 61 -37.64 6.55 30.17
C SER A 61 -38.22 7.87 30.68
N ALA A 62 -37.62 9.01 30.33
CA ALA A 62 -38.12 10.32 30.73
C ALA A 62 -39.50 10.63 30.13
N LYS A 63 -39.70 10.26 28.85
CA LYS A 63 -41.00 10.35 28.17
C LYS A 63 -42.07 9.53 28.90
N TYR A 64 -41.78 8.27 29.23
CA TYR A 64 -42.72 7.40 29.93
C TYR A 64 -43.14 7.98 31.29
N SER A 65 -42.19 8.51 32.08
CA SER A 65 -42.51 9.15 33.36
C SER A 65 -43.46 10.34 33.20
N LEU A 66 -43.25 11.19 32.19
CA LEU A 66 -44.14 12.31 31.90
C LEU A 66 -45.53 11.84 31.43
N GLU A 67 -45.60 10.86 30.54
CA GLU A 67 -46.87 10.32 30.04
C GLU A 67 -47.70 9.71 31.17
N LYS A 68 -47.06 8.96 32.07
CA LYS A 68 -47.71 8.40 33.25
C LYS A 68 -48.21 9.50 34.18
N ASP A 69 -47.36 10.48 34.49
CA ASP A 69 -47.70 11.59 35.37
C ASP A 69 -48.87 12.43 34.82
N VAL A 70 -48.92 12.64 33.50
CA VAL A 70 -50.05 13.28 32.82
C VAL A 70 -51.32 12.42 32.90
N ALA A 71 -51.21 11.11 32.67
CA ALA A 71 -52.35 10.19 32.75
C ALA A 71 -52.96 10.14 34.17
N ASP A 72 -52.12 10.09 35.21
CA ASP A 72 -52.55 10.11 36.60
C ASP A 72 -53.28 11.42 36.94
N LYS A 73 -52.78 12.57 36.48
CA LYS A 73 -53.45 13.87 36.61
C LYS A 73 -54.81 13.93 35.90
N PHE A 74 -54.90 13.39 34.67
CA PHE A 74 -56.19 13.32 33.95
C PHE A 74 -57.21 12.46 34.68
N GLN A 75 -56.78 11.34 35.25
CA GLN A 75 -57.65 10.49 36.04
C GLN A 75 -58.13 11.19 37.31
N ALA A 76 -57.25 11.94 38.00
CA ALA A 76 -57.63 12.76 39.15
C ALA A 76 -58.69 13.81 38.77
N ILE A 77 -58.45 14.59 37.71
CA ILE A 77 -59.41 15.59 37.20
C ILE A 77 -60.77 14.96 36.88
N LYS A 78 -60.78 13.75 36.29
CA LYS A 78 -62.03 13.03 35.98
C LYS A 78 -62.82 12.68 37.26
N LEU A 79 -62.13 12.25 38.31
CA LEU A 79 -62.74 11.99 39.61
C LEU A 79 -63.27 13.28 40.23
N ASP A 80 -62.48 14.35 40.22
CA ASP A 80 -62.88 15.66 40.77
C ASP A 80 -64.09 16.24 40.04
N ASN A 81 -64.13 16.13 38.71
CA ASN A 81 -65.28 16.52 37.90
C ASN A 81 -66.52 15.68 38.19
N HIS A 82 -66.37 14.39 38.48
CA HIS A 82 -67.50 13.58 38.92
C HIS A 82 -68.00 14.03 40.30
N CYS A 83 -67.10 14.21 41.26
CA CYS A 83 -67.41 14.69 42.60
C CYS A 83 -68.12 16.05 42.58
N SER A 84 -67.69 16.98 41.70
CA SER A 84 -68.32 18.30 41.58
C SER A 84 -69.75 18.27 41.06
N THR A 85 -70.16 17.18 40.39
CA THR A 85 -71.54 16.98 39.90
C THR A 85 -72.47 16.35 40.94
N LEU A 86 -71.94 15.84 42.05
CA LEU A 86 -72.74 15.21 43.10
C LEU A 86 -73.56 16.27 43.89
N HIS A 87 -74.82 15.94 44.17
CA HIS A 87 -75.73 16.74 44.99
C HIS A 87 -76.63 15.83 45.84
N ASN A 88 -77.42 16.39 46.76
CA ASN A 88 -78.21 15.63 47.74
C ASN A 88 -79.24 14.63 47.15
N ASN A 89 -79.52 14.72 45.84
CA ASN A 89 -80.47 13.86 45.13
C ASN A 89 -79.77 12.96 44.10
N THR A 90 -78.44 12.94 44.06
CA THR A 90 -77.71 12.05 43.15
C THR A 90 -77.89 10.60 43.60
N PRO A 91 -78.22 9.66 42.69
CA PRO A 91 -78.31 8.24 43.04
C PRO A 91 -76.95 7.70 43.54
N ASP A 92 -77.00 6.62 44.33
CA ASP A 92 -75.84 5.89 44.85
C ASP A 92 -74.93 6.64 45.86
N ILE A 93 -75.37 7.76 46.44
CA ILE A 93 -74.72 8.34 47.63
C ILE A 93 -75.01 7.50 48.88
N HIS A 94 -73.99 7.17 49.68
CA HIS A 94 -74.12 6.29 50.85
C HIS A 94 -73.08 6.63 51.93
N TYR A 95 -73.36 6.23 53.18
CA TYR A 95 -72.37 6.30 54.25
C TYR A 95 -71.25 5.29 53.99
N THR A 96 -70.00 5.72 54.17
CA THR A 96 -68.83 4.87 54.05
C THR A 96 -68.07 4.86 55.37
N ASP A 97 -67.74 3.67 55.87
CA ASP A 97 -67.04 3.50 57.14
C ASP A 97 -65.59 3.99 57.08
N ASN A 98 -65.11 4.62 58.17
CA ASN A 98 -63.71 5.03 58.35
C ASN A 98 -63.14 5.98 57.27
N VAL A 99 -63.96 6.86 56.69
CA VAL A 99 -63.51 7.83 55.65
C VAL A 99 -62.66 8.99 56.18
N VAL A 100 -62.80 9.36 57.44
CA VAL A 100 -62.06 10.49 58.04
C VAL A 100 -60.65 10.04 58.44
N ARG A 101 -59.79 9.82 57.44
CA ARG A 101 -58.38 9.47 57.62
C ARG A 101 -57.53 9.99 56.47
N ILE A 102 -56.30 10.38 56.77
CA ILE A 102 -55.27 10.62 55.75
C ILE A 102 -54.72 9.26 55.31
N GLN A 103 -54.69 8.98 54.01
CA GLN A 103 -54.12 7.73 53.52
C GLN A 103 -52.60 7.77 53.68
N GLY A 104 -51.98 6.68 54.18
CA GLY A 104 -50.54 6.66 54.46
C GLY A 104 -49.64 6.86 53.24
N ASN A 105 -50.17 6.72 52.02
CA ASN A 105 -49.51 6.97 50.75
C ASN A 105 -49.92 8.31 50.09
N SER A 106 -50.65 9.18 50.78
CA SER A 106 -50.99 10.51 50.27
C SER A 106 -49.79 11.46 50.36
N VAL A 107 -49.74 12.43 49.45
CA VAL A 107 -48.72 13.48 49.41
C VAL A 107 -49.36 14.84 49.66
N THR A 108 -48.57 15.81 50.12
CA THR A 108 -48.95 17.21 50.20
C THR A 108 -48.99 17.86 48.81
N PRO A 109 -49.70 19.00 48.63
CA PRO A 109 -49.70 19.73 47.36
C PRO A 109 -48.29 20.10 46.88
N ASN A 110 -47.40 20.48 47.79
CA ASN A 110 -46.01 20.81 47.45
C ASN A 110 -45.25 19.57 46.96
N GLU A 111 -45.39 18.42 47.63
CA GLU A 111 -44.75 17.16 47.19
C GLU A 111 -45.28 16.68 45.82
N TRP A 112 -46.57 16.90 45.53
CA TRP A 112 -47.18 16.61 44.22
C TRP A 112 -46.63 17.51 43.11
N GLU A 113 -46.50 18.81 43.40
CA GLU A 113 -45.90 19.78 42.48
C GLU A 113 -44.42 19.44 42.24
N ASP A 114 -43.67 19.17 43.30
CA ASP A 114 -42.26 18.77 43.25
C ASP A 114 -42.05 17.50 42.42
N PHE A 115 -42.92 16.51 42.56
CA PHE A 115 -42.87 15.28 41.76
C PHE A 115 -42.94 15.58 40.25
N THR A 116 -43.88 16.45 39.86
CA THR A 116 -44.07 16.88 38.48
C THR A 116 -42.87 17.68 37.98
N ASN A 117 -42.42 18.66 38.78
CA ASN A 117 -41.27 19.49 38.46
C ASN A 117 -40.00 18.65 38.27
N GLN A 118 -39.78 17.64 39.11
CA GLN A 118 -38.66 16.71 38.95
C GLN A 118 -38.73 15.92 37.64
N ASN A 119 -39.91 15.48 37.22
CA ASN A 119 -40.09 14.77 35.94
C ASN A 119 -39.80 15.69 34.76
N ILE A 120 -40.25 16.95 34.81
CA ILE A 120 -39.99 17.97 33.79
C ILE A 120 -38.49 18.24 33.69
N VAL A 121 -37.82 18.53 34.80
CA VAL A 121 -36.36 18.79 34.84
C VAL A 121 -35.57 17.60 34.31
N LYS A 122 -35.94 16.37 34.67
CA LYS A 122 -35.31 15.16 34.13
C LYS A 122 -35.48 15.05 32.62
N ALA A 123 -36.69 15.29 32.10
CA ALA A 123 -36.95 15.22 30.67
C ALA A 123 -36.22 16.33 29.89
N GLU A 124 -36.18 17.55 30.43
CA GLU A 124 -35.46 18.66 29.83
C GLU A 124 -33.94 18.41 29.80
N LYS A 125 -33.39 17.82 30.87
CA LYS A 125 -32.00 17.34 30.88
C LYS A 125 -31.74 16.33 29.77
N GLN A 126 -32.61 15.32 29.59
CA GLN A 126 -32.42 14.34 28.52
C GLN A 126 -32.58 14.95 27.12
N ARG A 127 -33.46 15.95 26.95
CA ARG A 127 -33.58 16.70 25.69
C ARG A 127 -32.28 17.44 25.37
N ASN A 128 -31.72 18.14 26.34
CA ASN A 128 -30.49 18.91 26.17
C ASN A 128 -29.29 17.98 25.89
N ASN A 129 -29.19 16.85 26.58
CA ASN A 129 -28.18 15.83 26.31
C ASN A 129 -28.29 15.28 24.87
N ALA A 130 -29.50 15.01 24.39
CA ALA A 130 -29.72 14.53 23.03
C ALA A 130 -29.33 15.58 21.98
N LEU A 131 -29.59 16.87 22.23
CA LEU A 131 -29.14 17.95 21.34
C LEU A 131 -27.61 18.04 21.27
N ALA A 132 -26.95 18.00 22.44
CA ALA A 132 -25.48 18.02 22.50
C ALA A 132 -24.86 16.80 21.81
N LEU A 133 -25.44 15.60 22.02
CA LEU A 133 -24.97 14.37 21.37
C LEU A 133 -25.11 14.43 19.85
N ARG A 134 -26.22 14.98 19.32
CA ARG A 134 -26.38 15.15 17.86
C ARG A 134 -25.31 16.06 17.26
N ALA A 135 -25.04 17.21 17.88
CA ALA A 135 -23.97 18.10 17.42
C ALA A 135 -22.59 17.42 17.45
N LEU A 136 -22.32 16.61 18.48
CA LEU A 136 -21.10 15.81 18.55
C LEU A 136 -21.03 14.76 17.43
N ILE A 137 -22.13 14.07 17.14
CA ILE A 137 -22.22 13.09 16.05
C ILE A 137 -21.91 13.75 14.70
N ASP A 138 -22.47 14.92 14.43
CA ASP A 138 -22.22 15.64 13.18
C ASP A 138 -20.72 15.97 13.03
N SER A 139 -20.05 16.39 14.13
CA SER A 139 -18.60 16.62 14.14
C SER A 139 -17.81 15.33 13.89
N ILE A 140 -18.15 14.24 14.60
CA ILE A 140 -17.49 12.93 14.46
C ILE A 140 -17.60 12.43 13.03
N LEU A 141 -18.79 12.46 12.42
CA LEU A 141 -18.99 12.02 11.05
C LEU A 141 -18.19 12.87 10.05
N SER A 142 -18.19 14.19 10.23
CA SER A 142 -17.42 15.09 9.36
C SER A 142 -15.91 14.89 9.49
N GLU A 143 -15.40 14.75 10.72
CA GLU A 143 -13.96 14.57 10.98
C GLU A 143 -13.48 13.21 10.47
N THR A 144 -14.20 12.13 10.80
CA THR A 144 -13.83 10.77 10.39
C THR A 144 -13.87 10.57 8.87
N ALA A 145 -14.89 11.10 8.18
CA ALA A 145 -14.93 11.09 6.73
C ALA A 145 -13.78 11.90 6.11
N GLY A 146 -13.45 13.05 6.71
CA GLY A 146 -12.31 13.87 6.32
C GLY A 146 -10.99 13.13 6.46
N ASP A 147 -10.74 12.47 7.59
CA ASP A 147 -9.53 11.71 7.86
C ASP A 147 -9.37 10.50 6.93
N MET A 148 -10.45 9.74 6.70
CA MET A 148 -10.45 8.62 5.75
C MET A 148 -10.14 9.06 4.33
N ARG A 149 -10.78 10.14 3.85
CA ARG A 149 -10.54 10.68 2.51
C ARG A 149 -9.10 11.17 2.35
N LYS A 150 -8.60 11.92 3.34
CA LYS A 150 -7.25 12.46 3.34
C LYS A 150 -6.20 11.35 3.34
N GLN A 151 -6.42 10.28 4.10
CA GLN A 151 -5.51 9.14 4.13
C GLN A 151 -5.57 8.33 2.82
N CYS A 152 -6.76 8.14 2.24
CA CYS A 152 -6.91 7.51 0.92
C CYS A 152 -6.17 8.28 -0.18
N ASP A 153 -6.26 9.62 -0.16
CA ASP A 153 -5.52 10.49 -1.08
C ASP A 153 -4.01 10.38 -0.91
N SER A 154 -3.51 10.34 0.35
CA SER A 154 -2.09 10.14 0.64
C SER A 154 -1.56 8.83 0.08
N VAL A 155 -2.30 7.73 0.26
CA VAL A 155 -1.93 6.41 -0.30
C VAL A 155 -1.95 6.44 -1.83
N ASN A 156 -3.01 7.00 -2.43
CA ASN A 156 -3.12 7.12 -3.89
C ASN A 156 -1.98 7.93 -4.49
N PHE A 157 -1.55 8.99 -3.80
CA PHE A 157 -0.42 9.81 -4.21
C PHE A 157 0.91 9.05 -4.09
N ALA A 158 1.17 8.42 -2.93
CA ALA A 158 2.37 7.60 -2.72
C ALA A 158 2.47 6.45 -3.74
N LEU A 159 1.35 5.82 -4.09
CA LEU A 159 1.27 4.76 -5.09
C LEU A 159 1.64 5.25 -6.49
N LYS A 160 1.11 6.40 -6.91
CA LYS A 160 1.47 7.01 -8.21
C LYS A 160 2.96 7.33 -8.28
N ILE A 161 3.54 7.87 -7.21
CA ILE A 161 4.98 8.13 -7.14
C ILE A 161 5.75 6.82 -7.28
N ARG A 162 5.42 5.81 -6.49
CA ARG A 162 6.14 4.53 -6.46
C ARG A 162 6.11 3.81 -7.80
N VAL A 163 4.97 3.82 -8.49
CA VAL A 163 4.84 3.28 -9.85
C VAL A 163 5.74 4.04 -10.82
N ASN A 164 5.74 5.38 -10.78
CA ASN A 164 6.58 6.18 -11.68
C ASN A 164 8.08 5.95 -11.43
N GLU A 165 8.52 5.94 -10.17
CA GLU A 165 9.91 5.63 -9.80
C GLU A 165 10.35 4.24 -10.31
N THR A 166 9.46 3.25 -10.20
CA THR A 166 9.73 1.88 -10.65
C THR A 166 9.81 1.80 -12.18
N LYS A 167 8.93 2.52 -12.90
CA LYS A 167 9.01 2.65 -14.37
C LYS A 167 10.31 3.31 -14.81
N ASP A 168 10.70 4.41 -14.17
CA ASP A 168 11.94 5.12 -14.47
C ASP A 168 13.17 4.24 -14.23
N ALA A 169 13.18 3.48 -13.13
CA ALA A 169 14.23 2.52 -12.85
C ALA A 169 14.28 1.40 -13.91
N LYS A 170 13.12 0.82 -14.27
CA LYS A 170 13.03 -0.21 -15.31
C LYS A 170 13.56 0.32 -16.66
N ASN A 171 13.11 1.50 -17.09
CA ASN A 171 13.54 2.12 -18.35
C ASN A 171 15.07 2.33 -18.38
N LYS A 172 15.67 2.78 -17.26
CA LYS A 172 17.13 2.94 -17.16
C LYS A 172 17.86 1.60 -17.30
N LEU A 173 17.33 0.53 -16.71
CA LEU A 173 17.88 -0.81 -16.85
C LEU A 173 17.77 -1.33 -18.29
N GLU A 174 16.64 -1.13 -18.96
CA GLU A 174 16.44 -1.52 -20.36
C GLU A 174 17.39 -0.77 -21.31
N VAL A 175 17.59 0.54 -21.08
CA VAL A 175 18.57 1.34 -21.84
C VAL A 175 19.99 0.85 -21.59
N HIS A 176 20.34 0.45 -20.36
CA HIS A 176 21.65 -0.12 -20.06
C HIS A 176 21.84 -1.48 -20.72
N LEU A 177 20.82 -2.35 -20.66
CA LEU A 177 20.82 -3.65 -21.32
C LEU A 177 21.05 -3.50 -22.83
N ALA A 178 20.37 -2.56 -23.49
CA ALA A 178 20.58 -2.29 -24.91
C ALA A 178 22.04 -1.93 -25.23
N LYS A 179 22.69 -1.10 -24.41
CA LYS A 179 24.11 -0.76 -24.58
C LYS A 179 25.02 -1.97 -24.39
N VAL A 180 24.76 -2.80 -23.37
CA VAL A 180 25.53 -4.04 -23.15
C VAL A 180 25.37 -5.00 -24.34
N MET A 181 24.17 -5.08 -24.93
CA MET A 181 23.94 -5.89 -26.14
C MET A 181 24.72 -5.37 -27.35
N ASP A 182 24.80 -4.04 -27.54
CA ASP A 182 25.62 -3.43 -28.59
C ASP A 182 27.12 -3.69 -28.38
N GLU A 183 27.59 -3.62 -27.13
CA GLU A 183 28.97 -3.96 -26.75
C GLU A 183 29.29 -5.45 -27.01
N ILE A 184 28.37 -6.35 -26.66
CA ILE A 184 28.47 -7.79 -26.97
C ILE A 184 28.64 -8.00 -28.48
N SER A 185 27.75 -7.43 -29.30
CA SER A 185 27.83 -7.59 -30.76
C SER A 185 29.12 -7.02 -31.35
N SER A 186 29.58 -5.89 -30.82
CA SER A 186 30.85 -5.28 -31.22
C SER A 186 32.05 -6.16 -30.86
N GLN A 187 32.02 -6.76 -29.66
CA GLN A 187 33.09 -7.63 -29.19
C GLN A 187 33.12 -8.97 -29.92
N GLU A 188 31.97 -9.54 -30.28
CA GLU A 188 31.88 -10.74 -31.12
C GLU A 188 32.53 -10.51 -32.49
N LYS A 189 32.25 -9.36 -33.13
CA LYS A 189 32.90 -8.96 -34.39
C LYS A 189 34.41 -8.76 -34.22
N ASN A 190 34.85 -8.15 -33.12
CA ASN A 190 36.26 -7.98 -32.80
C ASN A 190 36.97 -9.35 -32.65
N ILE A 191 36.35 -10.30 -31.94
CA ILE A 191 36.83 -11.68 -31.80
C ILE A 191 36.95 -12.36 -33.17
N GLU A 192 35.96 -12.20 -34.05
CA GLU A 192 36.02 -12.73 -35.42
C GLU A 192 37.19 -12.13 -36.22
N HIS A 193 37.37 -10.81 -36.17
CA HIS A 193 38.49 -10.13 -36.81
C HIS A 193 39.85 -10.60 -36.27
N LEU A 194 39.99 -10.79 -34.95
CA LEU A 194 41.22 -11.30 -34.33
C LEU A 194 41.51 -12.74 -34.76
N LYS A 195 40.50 -13.61 -34.80
CA LYS A 195 40.62 -14.99 -35.30
C LYS A 195 41.09 -15.01 -36.75
N LYS A 196 40.49 -14.16 -37.60
CA LYS A 196 40.91 -14.01 -38.99
C LYS A 196 42.34 -13.49 -39.12
N ALA A 197 42.72 -12.47 -38.36
CA ALA A 197 44.08 -11.92 -38.39
C ALA A 197 45.14 -12.97 -37.97
N ILE A 198 44.84 -13.83 -36.99
CA ILE A 198 45.70 -14.95 -36.62
C ILE A 198 45.82 -15.95 -37.78
N SER A 199 44.69 -16.32 -38.39
CA SER A 199 44.66 -17.23 -39.54
C SER A 199 45.46 -16.69 -40.72
N ASP A 200 45.32 -15.40 -41.05
CA ASP A 200 46.01 -14.74 -42.15
C ASP A 200 47.53 -14.72 -41.96
N LYS A 201 48.02 -14.78 -40.71
CA LYS A 201 49.45 -14.87 -40.39
C LYS A 201 50.02 -16.28 -40.48
N GLU A 202 49.20 -17.33 -40.56
CA GLU A 202 49.69 -18.72 -40.69
C GLU A 202 50.45 -18.96 -41.99
N GLY A 203 50.00 -18.41 -43.11
CA GLY A 203 50.68 -18.55 -44.39
C GLY A 203 52.09 -17.94 -44.37
N PRO A 204 52.22 -16.63 -44.07
CA PRO A 204 53.51 -15.96 -43.98
C PRO A 204 54.49 -16.64 -43.01
N ILE A 205 54.05 -17.04 -41.82
CA ILE A 205 54.94 -17.68 -40.84
C ILE A 205 55.41 -19.06 -41.33
N LYS A 206 54.54 -19.88 -41.94
CA LYS A 206 54.92 -21.18 -42.54
C LYS A 206 55.96 -20.99 -43.63
N VAL A 207 55.79 -19.99 -44.50
CA VAL A 207 56.76 -19.69 -45.57
C VAL A 207 58.10 -19.26 -44.99
N ALA A 208 58.12 -18.35 -44.02
CA ALA A 208 59.36 -17.87 -43.39
C ALA A 208 60.09 -19.00 -42.65
N GLN A 209 59.37 -19.83 -41.89
CA GLN A 209 59.92 -21.01 -41.20
C GLN A 209 60.46 -22.05 -42.19
N THR A 210 59.71 -22.37 -43.26
CA THR A 210 60.16 -23.34 -44.28
C THR A 210 61.42 -22.84 -45.00
N ARG A 211 61.48 -21.55 -45.33
CA ARG A 211 62.68 -20.92 -45.93
C ARG A 211 63.89 -21.01 -44.98
N LEU A 212 63.68 -20.73 -43.70
CA LEU A 212 64.72 -20.79 -42.68
C LEU A 212 65.22 -22.23 -42.49
N GLU A 213 64.31 -23.20 -42.38
CA GLU A 213 64.62 -24.63 -42.26
C GLU A 213 65.38 -25.15 -43.48
N THR A 214 64.90 -24.85 -44.69
CA THR A 214 65.56 -25.27 -45.94
C THR A 214 67.01 -24.79 -46.01
N ARG A 215 67.30 -23.59 -45.51
CA ARG A 215 68.67 -23.04 -45.50
C ARG A 215 69.58 -23.73 -44.49
N THR A 216 69.05 -24.43 -43.49
CA THR A 216 69.86 -25.25 -42.57
C THR A 216 70.44 -26.50 -43.22
N LEU A 217 69.92 -26.89 -44.40
CA LEU A 217 70.39 -28.05 -45.18
C LEU A 217 71.60 -27.76 -46.07
N ARG A 218 72.13 -26.53 -46.06
CA ARG A 218 73.33 -26.17 -46.85
C ARG A 218 74.54 -26.98 -46.35
N PRO A 219 75.34 -27.61 -47.24
CA PRO A 219 76.42 -28.50 -46.82
C PRO A 219 77.69 -27.73 -46.39
N ASN A 220 78.40 -28.26 -45.40
CA ASN A 220 79.75 -27.82 -44.99
C ASN A 220 79.84 -26.30 -44.77
N VAL A 221 80.81 -25.65 -45.43
CA VAL A 221 81.08 -24.21 -45.32
C VAL A 221 79.98 -23.32 -45.95
N GLU A 222 79.11 -23.90 -46.78
CA GLU A 222 77.96 -23.19 -47.37
C GLU A 222 76.84 -22.93 -46.34
N LEU A 223 76.88 -23.57 -45.16
CA LEU A 223 76.05 -23.23 -44.00
C LEU A 223 76.52 -21.91 -43.35
N CYS A 224 76.57 -20.87 -44.17
CA CYS A 224 77.03 -19.55 -43.79
C CYS A 224 75.89 -18.73 -43.18
N HIS A 225 76.19 -18.02 -42.09
CA HIS A 225 75.31 -17.03 -41.48
C HIS A 225 75.38 -15.72 -42.26
N ASP A 226 74.88 -15.74 -43.49
CA ASP A 226 74.85 -14.57 -44.37
C ASP A 226 73.74 -13.57 -43.93
N PRO A 227 73.71 -12.35 -44.48
CA PRO A 227 72.69 -11.36 -44.14
C PRO A 227 71.25 -11.83 -44.38
N VAL A 228 71.00 -12.76 -45.32
CA VAL A 228 69.66 -13.31 -45.57
C VAL A 228 69.25 -14.27 -44.46
N GLN A 229 70.19 -15.07 -43.93
CA GLN A 229 69.96 -15.93 -42.76
C GLN A 229 69.50 -15.11 -41.56
N TYR A 230 70.19 -14.02 -41.24
CA TYR A 230 69.80 -13.14 -40.12
C TYR A 230 68.44 -12.47 -40.34
N ARG A 231 68.13 -12.03 -41.56
CA ARG A 231 66.82 -11.45 -41.86
C ARG A 231 65.68 -12.46 -41.72
N LEU A 232 65.86 -13.70 -42.16
CA LEU A 232 64.85 -14.75 -41.99
C LEU A 232 64.64 -15.12 -40.52
N LEU A 233 65.71 -15.18 -39.72
CA LEU A 233 65.61 -15.37 -38.27
C LEU A 233 64.76 -14.27 -37.62
N ASN A 234 65.05 -13.01 -37.95
CA ASN A 234 64.30 -11.86 -37.43
C ASN A 234 62.84 -11.88 -37.90
N GLU A 235 62.58 -12.17 -39.18
CA GLU A 235 61.23 -12.26 -39.74
C GLU A 235 60.39 -13.33 -39.02
N VAL A 236 60.95 -14.53 -38.81
CA VAL A 236 60.26 -15.60 -38.06
C VAL A 236 59.99 -15.16 -36.63
N GLN A 237 60.96 -14.53 -35.95
CA GLN A 237 60.80 -14.04 -34.58
C GLN A 237 59.70 -12.97 -34.48
N GLU A 238 59.69 -11.99 -35.39
CA GLU A 238 58.70 -10.92 -35.44
C GLU A 238 57.30 -11.44 -35.74
N LEU A 239 57.17 -12.37 -36.71
CA LEU A 239 55.88 -12.99 -37.03
C LEU A 239 55.35 -13.81 -35.86
N THR A 240 56.22 -14.59 -35.20
CA THR A 240 55.86 -15.38 -34.01
C THR A 240 55.36 -14.48 -32.89
N THR A 241 56.13 -13.44 -32.55
CA THR A 241 55.77 -12.47 -31.50
C THR A 241 54.45 -11.77 -31.82
N ASN A 242 54.22 -11.41 -33.08
CA ASN A 242 52.97 -10.78 -33.50
C ASN A 242 51.75 -11.71 -33.36
N VAL A 243 51.90 -12.99 -33.73
CA VAL A 243 50.84 -13.99 -33.57
C VAL A 243 50.54 -14.26 -32.10
N GLU A 244 51.57 -14.35 -31.26
CA GLU A 244 51.41 -14.50 -29.81
C GLU A 244 50.64 -13.31 -29.20
N ARG A 245 50.99 -12.08 -29.59
CA ARG A 245 50.25 -10.89 -29.16
C ARG A 245 48.79 -10.92 -29.59
N LEU A 246 48.50 -11.29 -30.85
CA LEU A 246 47.12 -11.43 -31.35
C LEU A 246 46.34 -12.50 -30.57
N ARG A 247 46.96 -13.64 -30.27
CA ARG A 247 46.35 -14.71 -29.46
C ARG A 247 46.04 -14.24 -28.04
N GLU A 248 46.94 -13.47 -27.43
CA GLU A 248 46.68 -12.89 -26.11
C GLU A 248 45.55 -11.86 -26.15
N THR A 249 45.52 -10.98 -27.14
CA THR A 249 44.41 -10.03 -27.33
C THR A 249 43.08 -10.76 -27.54
N LEU A 250 43.07 -11.84 -28.33
CA LEU A 250 41.89 -12.69 -28.50
C LEU A 250 41.42 -13.29 -27.18
N ARG A 251 42.35 -13.83 -26.37
CA ARG A 251 42.03 -14.40 -25.05
C ARG A 251 41.38 -13.37 -24.13
N LEU A 252 41.94 -12.15 -24.07
CA LEU A 252 41.37 -11.06 -23.29
C LEU A 252 39.98 -10.66 -23.79
N ALA A 253 39.81 -10.58 -25.11
CA ALA A 253 38.52 -10.24 -25.71
C ALA A 253 37.42 -11.28 -25.39
N GLU A 254 37.77 -12.57 -25.42
CA GLU A 254 36.86 -13.67 -25.05
C GLU A 254 36.51 -13.68 -23.54
N ILE A 255 37.42 -13.25 -22.67
CA ILE A 255 37.15 -13.08 -21.23
C ILE A 255 36.17 -11.91 -21.01
N GLU A 256 36.40 -10.78 -21.68
CA GLU A 256 35.54 -9.60 -21.61
C GLU A 256 34.12 -9.93 -22.11
N LEU A 257 33.99 -10.65 -23.23
CA LEU A 257 32.68 -11.10 -23.73
C LEU A 257 31.92 -11.94 -22.70
N LYS A 258 32.60 -12.85 -22.00
CA LYS A 258 31.98 -13.62 -20.90
C LYS A 258 31.56 -12.72 -19.73
N GLY A 259 32.27 -11.62 -19.48
CA GLY A 259 31.88 -10.60 -18.50
C GLY A 259 30.59 -9.89 -18.91
N LEU A 260 30.53 -9.43 -20.17
CA LEU A 260 29.36 -8.75 -20.74
C LEU A 260 28.11 -9.65 -20.71
N ILE A 261 28.23 -10.92 -21.08
CA ILE A 261 27.10 -11.88 -21.04
C ILE A 261 26.57 -12.07 -19.62
N ARG A 262 27.44 -12.11 -18.60
CA ARG A 262 26.98 -12.18 -17.20
C ARG A 262 26.25 -10.90 -16.79
N ASN A 263 26.74 -9.75 -17.24
CA ASN A 263 26.10 -8.46 -16.96
C ASN A 263 24.71 -8.38 -17.63
N GLN A 264 24.58 -8.83 -18.87
CA GLN A 264 23.31 -8.96 -19.58
C GLN A 264 22.29 -9.77 -18.76
N LEU A 265 22.66 -10.98 -18.33
CA LEU A 265 21.77 -11.84 -17.53
C LEU A 265 21.35 -11.19 -16.21
N SER A 266 22.28 -10.48 -15.54
CA SER A 266 21.97 -9.74 -14.31
C SER A 266 20.96 -8.61 -14.56
N LEU A 267 21.13 -7.85 -15.65
CA LEU A 267 20.22 -6.76 -16.01
C LEU A 267 18.84 -7.28 -16.39
N GLU A 268 18.75 -8.36 -17.17
CA GLU A 268 17.47 -9.01 -17.51
C GLU A 268 16.72 -9.48 -16.26
N GLU A 269 17.45 -10.03 -15.28
CA GLU A 269 16.87 -10.47 -14.03
C GLU A 269 16.37 -9.29 -13.17
N GLU A 270 17.13 -8.19 -13.10
CA GLU A 270 16.70 -6.96 -12.42
C GLU A 270 15.48 -6.32 -13.09
N ILE A 271 15.43 -6.30 -14.42
CA ILE A 271 14.26 -5.82 -15.18
C ILE A 271 13.04 -6.65 -14.80
N LYS A 272 13.16 -7.98 -14.77
CA LYS A 272 12.06 -8.88 -14.38
C LYS A 272 11.56 -8.62 -12.96
N VAL A 273 12.45 -8.26 -12.03
CA VAL A 273 12.05 -7.82 -10.68
C VAL A 273 11.21 -6.55 -10.75
N LYS A 274 11.63 -5.54 -11.52
CA LYS A 274 10.85 -4.30 -11.70
C LYS A 274 9.50 -4.55 -12.36
N GLU A 275 9.43 -5.47 -13.32
CA GLU A 275 8.18 -5.88 -13.96
C GLU A 275 7.20 -6.51 -12.98
N ASN A 276 7.67 -7.40 -12.10
CA ASN A 276 6.85 -7.96 -11.04
C ASN A 276 6.33 -6.87 -10.09
N THR A 277 7.19 -5.94 -9.68
CA THR A 277 6.79 -4.79 -8.85
C THR A 277 5.75 -3.92 -9.53
N LEU A 278 5.91 -3.62 -10.83
CA LEU A 278 4.92 -2.85 -11.60
C LEU A 278 3.59 -3.61 -11.74
N TYR A 279 3.63 -4.92 -11.98
CA TYR A 279 2.41 -5.71 -12.01
C TYR A 279 1.65 -5.63 -10.69
N ILE A 280 2.35 -5.76 -9.56
CA ILE A 280 1.74 -5.64 -8.24
C ILE A 280 1.19 -4.23 -7.99
N ASP A 281 2.02 -3.20 -8.13
CA ASP A 281 1.63 -1.84 -7.74
C ASP A 281 0.64 -1.22 -8.75
N GLU A 282 0.90 -1.33 -10.05
CA GLU A 282 0.08 -0.69 -11.09
C GLU A 282 -1.12 -1.53 -11.53
N VAL A 283 -0.97 -2.84 -11.66
CA VAL A 283 -2.07 -3.69 -12.16
C VAL A 283 -2.95 -4.16 -11.01
N MET A 284 -2.37 -4.66 -9.92
CA MET A 284 -3.18 -5.18 -8.81
C MET A 284 -3.66 -4.04 -7.90
N CYS A 285 -2.73 -3.31 -7.27
CA CYS A 285 -3.05 -2.33 -6.23
C CYS A 285 -3.86 -1.14 -6.77
N MET A 286 -3.45 -0.51 -7.89
CA MET A 286 -4.22 0.62 -8.43
C MET A 286 -5.63 0.21 -8.84
N GLN A 287 -5.82 -0.95 -9.50
CA GLN A 287 -7.16 -1.42 -9.89
C GLN A 287 -8.04 -1.74 -8.68
N MET A 288 -7.48 -2.37 -7.63
CA MET A 288 -8.23 -2.61 -6.39
C MET A 288 -8.67 -1.28 -5.74
N ARG A 289 -7.80 -0.27 -5.79
CA ARG A 289 -8.08 1.05 -5.21
C ARG A 289 -9.04 1.91 -6.03
N GLU A 290 -9.17 1.70 -7.35
CA GLU A 290 -10.21 2.35 -8.16
C GLU A 290 -11.63 2.01 -7.66
N ALA A 291 -11.82 0.86 -7.00
CA ALA A 291 -13.08 0.50 -6.38
C ALA A 291 -13.40 1.32 -5.10
N ILE A 292 -12.43 2.04 -4.54
CA ILE A 292 -12.64 2.99 -3.44
C ILE A 292 -13.21 4.27 -4.05
N SER A 293 -14.51 4.25 -4.35
CA SER A 293 -15.25 5.41 -4.88
C SER A 293 -15.27 6.55 -3.86
N ILE A 294 -14.78 7.73 -4.28
CA ILE A 294 -14.79 8.98 -3.50
C ILE A 294 -16.22 9.47 -3.20
N ASN A 295 -17.23 8.94 -3.89
CA ASN A 295 -18.64 9.31 -3.69
C ASN A 295 -19.34 8.54 -2.55
N ASP A 296 -18.71 7.50 -2.00
CA ASP A 296 -19.31 6.60 -0.99
C ASP A 296 -18.54 6.60 0.36
N LEU A 297 -17.62 7.55 0.55
CA LEU A 297 -16.91 7.83 1.82
C LEU A 297 -17.33 9.18 2.41
#